data_AF-A0A3R7XIQ0-F1
#
_entry.id   AF-A0A3R7XIQ0-F1
#
_cell.length_a   1.000
_cell.length_b   1.000
_cell.length_c   1.000
_cell.angle_alpha   90.00
_cell.angle_beta   90.00
_cell.angle_gamma   90.00
#
_symmetry.space_group_name_H-M   'P 1'
#
loop_
_entity.id
_entity.type
_entity.pdbx_description
1 polymer ?
#
loop_
_entity_poly.entity_id
_entity_poly.type
_entity_poly.pdbx_seq_one_letter_code
_entity_poly.pdbx_strand_id
1 'polypeptide(L)'
;MSNELNRTAISLIILGFLLVFIGMIVNLFSNTDTNNGISTEFGGIVMIGPIPIIVGTSPEITGILIGLAIILILVYMFVWRKM
;
A
#
# COMPACT_ATOMS: atom_id res chain seq x y z
N MET A 1 -31.55 -15.55 -10.57
CA MET A 1 -31.69 -14.88 -9.26
C MET A 1 -30.39 -14.86 -8.45
N SER A 2 -29.60 -15.95 -8.38
CA SER A 2 -28.35 -16.01 -7.60
C SER A 2 -27.24 -15.06 -8.09
N ASN A 3 -27.11 -14.89 -9.41
CA ASN A 3 -26.05 -14.06 -9.99
C ASN A 3 -26.24 -12.56 -9.71
N GLU A 4 -27.49 -12.09 -9.64
CA GLU A 4 -27.85 -10.70 -9.32
C GLU A 4 -27.47 -10.36 -7.87
N LEU A 5 -27.75 -11.26 -6.93
CA LEU A 5 -27.42 -11.09 -5.52
C LEU A 5 -25.90 -11.06 -5.29
N ASN A 6 -25.16 -11.95 -5.97
CA ASN A 6 -23.70 -11.98 -5.90
C ASN A 6 -23.06 -10.70 -6.47
N ARG A 7 -23.60 -10.15 -7.56
CA ARG A 7 -23.09 -8.89 -8.14
C ARG A 7 -23.26 -7.71 -7.18
N THR A 8 -24.41 -7.61 -6.53
CA THR A 8 -24.68 -6.55 -5.56
C THR A 8 -23.87 -6.70 -4.28
N ALA A 9 -23.64 -7.93 -3.82
CA ALA A 9 -22.78 -8.19 -2.67
C ALA A 9 -21.33 -7.78 -2.94
N ILE A 10 -20.79 -8.14 -4.11
CA ILE A 10 -19.41 -7.78 -4.51
C ILE A 10 -19.28 -6.26 -4.67
N SER A 11 -20.26 -5.57 -5.25
CA SER A 11 -20.20 -4.11 -5.39
C SER A 11 -20.21 -3.40 -4.03
N LEU A 12 -20.99 -3.88 -3.05
CA LEU A 12 -20.99 -3.36 -1.69
C LEU A 12 -19.65 -3.56 -0.97
N ILE A 13 -19.02 -4.73 -1.13
CA ILE A 13 -17.69 -4.99 -0.56
C ILE A 13 -16.64 -4.06 -1.15
N ILE A 14 -16.64 -3.88 -2.48
CA ILE A 14 -15.72 -2.96 -3.17
C ILE A 14 -15.95 -1.52 -2.70
N LEU A 15 -17.21 -1.09 -2.56
CA LEU A 15 -17.54 0.25 -2.11
C LEU A 15 -17.08 0.50 -0.67
N GLY A 16 -17.29 -0.47 0.23
CA GLY A 16 -16.82 -0.40 1.61
C GLY A 16 -15.29 -0.36 1.70
N PHE A 17 -14.60 -1.19 0.93
CA PHE A 17 -13.14 -1.17 0.83
C PHE A 17 -12.63 0.19 0.33
N LEU A 18 -13.26 0.74 -0.70
CA LEU A 18 -12.90 2.05 -1.26
C LEU A 18 -13.12 3.18 -0.24
N LEU A 19 -14.17 3.12 0.57
CA LEU A 19 -14.42 4.09 1.65
C LEU A 19 -13.32 4.06 2.71
N VAL A 20 -12.93 2.87 3.17
CA VAL A 20 -11.81 2.69 4.13
C VAL A 20 -10.51 3.20 3.51
N PHE A 21 -10.27 2.88 2.25
CA PHE A 21 -9.08 3.32 1.52
C PHE A 21 -9.01 4.85 1.41
N ILE A 22 -10.11 5.50 1.04
CA ILE A 22 -10.19 6.97 1.00
C ILE A 22 -9.98 7.56 2.40
N GLY A 23 -10.58 6.99 3.44
CA GLY A 23 -10.37 7.43 4.82
C GLY A 23 -8.90 7.37 5.25
N MET A 24 -8.18 6.32 4.86
CA MET A 24 -6.74 6.19 5.09
C MET A 24 -5.96 7.29 4.34
N ILE A 25 -6.26 7.51 3.06
CA ILE A 25 -5.61 8.55 2.25
C ILE A 25 -5.84 9.96 2.84
N VAL A 26 -7.07 10.28 3.23
CA VAL A 26 -7.40 11.58 3.86
C VAL A 26 -6.65 11.74 5.17
N ASN A 27 -6.58 10.70 6.02
CA ASN A 27 -5.84 10.75 7.28
C ASN A 27 -4.34 10.99 7.08
N LEU A 28 -3.75 10.46 6.00
CA LEU A 28 -2.35 10.76 5.65
C LEU A 28 -2.15 12.24 5.30
N PHE A 29 -3.08 12.86 4.57
CA PHE A 29 -2.99 14.28 4.19
C PHE A 29 -3.40 15.24 5.32
N SER A 30 -4.29 14.84 6.23
CA SER A 30 -4.74 15.70 7.34
C SER A 30 -3.70 15.82 8.45
N ASN A 31 -2.79 14.85 8.61
CA ASN A 31 -1.76 14.90 9.64
C ASN A 31 -0.57 15.83 9.31
N THR A 32 -0.55 16.44 8.12
CA THR A 32 0.53 17.33 7.65
C THR A 32 0.42 18.77 8.14
N ASP A 33 -0.73 19.22 8.65
CA ASP A 33 -1.00 20.65 8.96
C ASP A 33 -0.83 21.05 10.45
N THR A 34 -0.20 20.22 11.27
CA THR A 34 0.08 20.63 12.65
C THR A 34 1.46 21.25 12.78
N ASN A 35 1.47 22.51 13.21
CA ASN A 35 2.59 23.39 13.54
C ASN A 35 3.43 22.86 14.72
N ASN A 36 3.75 21.57 14.71
CA ASN A 36 4.32 20.84 15.83
C ASN A 36 5.30 19.76 15.34
N GLY A 37 6.20 20.10 14.41
CA GLY A 37 7.41 19.32 14.12
C GLY A 37 7.21 17.83 13.82
N ILE A 38 6.00 17.40 13.43
CA ILE A 38 5.78 16.03 12.95
C ILE A 38 6.36 15.99 11.54
N SER A 39 7.66 15.72 11.48
CA SER A 39 8.35 15.35 10.24
C SER A 39 7.59 14.17 9.66
N THR A 40 6.69 14.44 8.71
CA THR A 40 5.93 13.38 8.04
C THR A 40 6.95 12.50 7.34
N GLU A 41 7.17 11.31 7.89
CA GLU A 41 8.14 10.38 7.34
C GLU A 41 7.53 9.74 6.10
N PHE A 42 8.04 10.12 4.93
CA PHE A 42 7.55 9.69 3.64
C PHE A 42 8.59 8.83 2.92
N GLY A 43 8.13 7.76 2.29
CA GLY A 43 9.01 6.90 1.52
C GLY A 43 8.25 6.00 0.57
N GLY A 44 8.97 5.46 -0.40
CA GLY A 44 8.44 4.61 -1.44
C GLY A 44 9.49 3.60 -1.92
N ILE A 45 9.01 2.60 -2.65
CA ILE A 45 9.85 1.58 -3.28
C ILE A 45 9.53 1.57 -4.77
N VAL A 46 10.56 1.61 -5.60
CA VAL A 46 10.46 1.43 -7.04
C VAL A 46 11.10 0.09 -7.40
N MET A 47 10.34 -0.79 -8.04
CA MET A 47 10.85 -2.08 -8.52
C MET A 47 11.32 -1.96 -9.97
N ILE A 48 12.61 -2.22 -10.21
CA ILE A 48 13.17 -2.35 -11.57
C ILE A 48 13.51 -3.84 -11.78
N GLY A 49 12.56 -4.58 -12.35
CA GLY A 49 12.60 -6.04 -12.31
C GLY A 49 12.53 -6.56 -10.87
N PRO A 50 13.22 -7.65 -10.50
CA PRO A 50 13.27 -8.15 -9.12
C PRO A 50 14.12 -7.29 -8.18
N ILE A 51 14.67 -6.15 -8.63
CA ILE A 51 15.57 -5.30 -7.84
C ILE A 51 14.79 -4.10 -7.28
N PRO A 52 14.51 -4.06 -5.97
CA PRO A 52 13.86 -2.92 -5.32
C PRO A 52 14.84 -1.77 -5.09
N ILE A 53 14.39 -0.55 -5.37
CA ILE A 53 15.07 0.71 -5.03
C ILE A 53 14.21 1.40 -3.97
N ILE A 54 14.78 1.63 -2.79
CA ILE A 54 14.06 2.16 -1.63
C ILE A 54 14.44 3.62 -1.43
N VAL A 55 13.43 4.48 -1.31
CA VAL A 55 13.60 5.89 -0.99
C VAL A 55 12.82 6.14 0.30
N GLY A 56 13.51 6.50 1.37
CA GLY A 56 12.87 6.84 2.64
C GLY A 56 13.47 8.10 3.25
N THR A 57 12.63 8.92 3.89
CA THR A 57 13.07 10.14 4.59
C THR A 57 13.57 9.88 6.00
N SER A 58 13.27 8.71 6.59
CA SER A 58 13.73 8.31 7.92
C SER A 58 14.21 6.84 7.93
N PRO A 59 15.10 6.46 8.87
CA PRO A 59 15.51 5.07 9.05
C PRO A 59 14.34 4.14 9.41
N GLU A 60 13.35 4.63 10.16
CA GLU A 60 12.17 3.85 10.57
C GLU A 60 11.32 3.43 9.37
N ILE A 61 10.92 4.36 8.50
CA ILE A 61 10.16 3.97 7.31
C ILE A 61 11.03 3.15 6.35
N THR A 62 12.33 3.45 6.27
CA THR A 62 13.24 2.73 5.39
C THR A 62 13.30 1.26 5.80
N GLY A 63 13.33 0.96 7.10
CA GLY A 63 13.25 -0.40 7.63
C GLY A 63 11.95 -1.11 7.25
N ILE A 64 10.81 -0.42 7.39
CA ILE A 64 9.50 -0.96 6.97
C ILE A 64 9.50 -1.26 5.46
N LEU A 65 10.03 -0.33 4.65
CA LEU A 65 10.10 -0.46 3.19
C LEU A 65 11.05 -1.59 2.76
N ILE A 66 12.15 -1.83 3.48
CA ILE A 66 13.02 -3.00 3.25
C ILE A 66 12.25 -4.29 3.47
N GLY A 67 11.50 -4.41 4.57
CA GLY A 67 10.65 -5.57 4.84
C GLY A 67 9.63 -5.81 3.72
N LEU A 68 8.95 -4.73 3.27
CA LEU A 68 8.02 -4.79 2.16
C LEU A 68 8.71 -5.23 0.85
N ALA A 69 9.89 -4.71 0.56
CA ALA A 69 10.67 -5.03 -0.62
C ALA A 69 11.05 -6.52 -0.68
N ILE A 70 11.44 -7.11 0.45
CA ILE A 70 11.73 -8.55 0.55
C ILE A 70 10.49 -9.39 0.25
N ILE A 71 9.34 -9.03 0.85
CA ILE A 71 8.06 -9.71 0.59
C ILE A 71 7.71 -9.62 -0.90
N LEU A 72 7.85 -8.45 -1.52
CA LEU A 72 7.58 -8.26 -2.93
C LEU A 72 8.51 -9.07 -3.83
N ILE A 73 9.80 -9.19 -3.50
CA ILE A 73 10.74 -10.07 -4.23
C ILE A 73 10.29 -11.53 -4.15
N LEU A 74 9.89 -12.00 -2.97
CA LEU A 74 9.43 -13.38 -2.79
C LEU A 74 8.16 -13.66 -3.60
N VAL A 75 7.21 -12.73 -3.59
CA VAL A 75 5.99 -12.82 -4.41
C VAL A 75 6.34 -12.79 -5.89
N TYR A 76 7.20 -11.87 -6.33
CA TYR A 76 7.65 -11.77 -7.71
C TYR A 76 8.31 -13.08 -8.18
N MET A 77 9.23 -13.63 -7.39
CA MET A 77 9.90 -14.89 -7.70
C MET A 77 8.92 -16.06 -7.73
N PHE A 78 7.97 -16.12 -6.80
CA PHE A 78 6.97 -17.17 -6.75
C PHE A 78 6.01 -17.14 -7.95
N VAL A 79 5.55 -15.94 -8.33
CA VAL A 79 4.65 -15.74 -9.48
C VAL A 79 5.40 -15.99 -10.79
N TRP A 80 6.61 -15.42 -10.95
CA TRP A 80 7.44 -15.62 -12.14
C TRP A 80 7.84 -17.08 -12.32
N ARG A 81 8.14 -17.81 -11.25
CA ARG A 81 8.46 -19.25 -11.32
C ARG A 81 7.26 -20.09 -11.78
N LYS A 82 6.03 -19.62 -11.53
CA LYS A 82 4.81 -20.39 -11.81
C LYS A 82 4.25 -20.13 -13.22
N MET A 83 4.76 -19.12 -13.93
CA MET A 83 4.50 -18.88 -15.35
C MET A 83 5.62 -19.45 -16.21
#